data_AF-A0A3M5ND27-F1
#
_entry.id   AF-A0A3M5ND27-F1
#
_cell.length_a   1.000
_cell.length_b   1.000
_cell.length_c   1.000
_cell.angle_alpha   90.00
_cell.angle_beta   90.00
_cell.angle_gamma   90.00
#
_symmetry.space_group_name_H-M   'P 1'
#
loop_
_entity.id
_entity.type
_entity.pdbx_description
1 polymer ?
#
loop_
_entity_poly.entity_id
_entity_poly.type
_entity_poly.pdbx_seq_one_letter_code
_entity_poly.pdbx_strand_id
1 'polypeptide(L)'
;MKEAHETLYHFHKPETEVQANEWLMRYLVRTYNVQGHRCEPHSRIEDWLANLPAEGLREMCTWEQFCRFAREPERRKVGIDARVTIEGTTFEVEPDMAGESVLLLWGLFDNELYAEFNGERFGPFYPVSGPIPLHRYRAFRRGKADERSERIRSLADQLGLPIAALAGNDVRLTPPAVPVELPRLPFDAEAHEYHFPSVIAAKLAVANELAQPLAKLSEEDQAFIHQVVSETLIRRVVLERVRSYFRNKKTGDEHAG
;
A
#
# COMPACT_ATOMS: atom_id res chain seq x y z
N MET A 1 1.14 -16.78 -20.49
CA MET A 1 0.56 -15.41 -20.42
C MET A 1 1.57 -14.40 -20.93
N LYS A 2 2.75 -14.32 -20.31
CA LYS A 2 3.88 -13.47 -20.74
C LYS A 2 4.25 -13.64 -22.23
N GLU A 3 4.59 -14.83 -22.69
CA GLU A 3 5.02 -15.08 -24.09
C GLU A 3 3.96 -14.69 -25.13
N ALA A 4 2.69 -15.06 -24.92
CA ALA A 4 1.59 -14.77 -25.85
C ALA A 4 1.16 -13.29 -25.87
N HIS A 5 1.47 -12.54 -24.81
CA HIS A 5 1.23 -11.10 -24.74
C HIS A 5 2.42 -10.31 -25.30
N GLU A 6 3.65 -10.76 -25.03
CA GLU A 6 4.88 -10.14 -25.53
C GLU A 6 5.02 -10.24 -27.06
N THR A 7 4.46 -11.28 -27.68
CA THR A 7 4.41 -11.39 -29.15
C THR A 7 3.57 -10.29 -29.79
N LEU A 8 2.58 -9.72 -29.08
CA LEU A 8 1.81 -8.57 -29.56
C LEU A 8 2.68 -7.31 -29.64
N TYR A 9 3.75 -7.24 -28.85
CA TYR A 9 4.70 -6.12 -28.83
C TYR A 9 5.82 -6.23 -29.85
N HIS A 10 5.90 -7.33 -30.61
CA HIS A 10 6.89 -7.48 -31.67
C HIS A 10 6.65 -6.54 -32.84
N PHE A 11 5.39 -6.23 -33.14
CA PHE A 11 5.02 -5.33 -34.23
C PHE A 11 4.89 -3.88 -33.78
N HIS A 12 4.37 -3.65 -32.57
CA HIS A 12 4.23 -2.32 -31.98
C HIS A 12 4.55 -2.37 -30.49
N LYS A 13 5.62 -1.69 -30.08
CA LYS A 13 5.95 -1.52 -28.66
C LYS A 13 5.15 -0.35 -28.09
N PRO A 14 4.58 -0.49 -26.88
CA PRO A 14 3.93 0.64 -26.23
C PRO A 14 5.00 1.69 -25.90
N GLU A 15 4.62 2.95 -26.04
CA GLU A 15 5.54 4.08 -25.85
C GLU A 15 5.45 4.69 -24.45
N THR A 16 4.34 4.43 -23.77
CA THR A 16 4.08 4.85 -22.41
C THR A 16 3.60 3.67 -21.59
N GLU A 17 3.86 3.73 -20.29
CA GLU A 17 3.35 2.74 -19.32
C GLU A 17 1.82 2.65 -19.35
N VAL A 18 1.14 3.80 -19.49
CA VAL A 18 -0.33 3.86 -19.57
C VAL A 18 -0.85 3.03 -20.76
N GLN A 19 -0.21 3.19 -21.92
CA GLN A 19 -0.57 2.43 -23.12
C GLN A 19 -0.28 0.94 -22.96
N ALA A 20 0.86 0.58 -22.34
CA ALA A 20 1.18 -0.82 -22.05
C ALA A 20 0.13 -1.46 -21.13
N ASN A 21 -0.25 -0.76 -20.07
CA ASN A 21 -1.27 -1.20 -19.12
C ASN A 21 -2.64 -1.35 -19.80
N GLU A 22 -3.03 -0.42 -20.66
CA GLU A 22 -4.27 -0.51 -21.43
C GLU A 22 -4.27 -1.75 -22.34
N TRP A 23 -3.18 -2.00 -23.05
CA TRP A 23 -3.05 -3.15 -23.94
C TRP A 23 -3.06 -4.48 -23.19
N LEU A 24 -2.39 -4.54 -22.03
CA LEU A 24 -2.46 -5.69 -21.12
C LEU A 24 -3.91 -5.94 -20.66
N MET A 25 -4.61 -4.90 -20.21
CA MET A 25 -6.00 -5.02 -19.76
C MET A 25 -6.92 -5.51 -20.88
N ARG A 26 -6.78 -4.98 -22.09
CA ARG A 26 -7.54 -5.44 -23.26
C ARG A 26 -7.26 -6.90 -23.57
N TYR A 27 -5.99 -7.31 -23.58
CA TYR A 27 -5.60 -8.69 -23.80
C TYR A 27 -6.19 -9.64 -22.75
N LEU A 28 -6.15 -9.25 -21.47
CA LEU A 28 -6.70 -10.07 -20.38
C LEU A 28 -8.20 -10.27 -20.52
N VAL A 29 -8.94 -9.18 -20.72
CA VAL A 29 -10.40 -9.20 -20.77
C VAL A 29 -10.93 -9.85 -22.04
N ARG A 30 -10.38 -9.52 -23.22
CA ARG A 30 -10.93 -9.94 -24.51
C ARG A 30 -10.38 -11.27 -25.01
N THR A 31 -9.16 -11.61 -24.62
CA THR A 31 -8.45 -12.75 -25.20
C THR A 31 -8.18 -13.81 -24.16
N TYR A 32 -7.45 -13.47 -23.09
CA TYR A 32 -6.97 -14.48 -22.14
C TYR A 32 -8.09 -15.12 -21.31
N ASN A 33 -9.03 -14.33 -20.78
CA ASN A 33 -10.08 -14.83 -19.90
C ASN A 33 -11.19 -15.58 -20.65
N VAL A 34 -11.43 -15.24 -21.92
CA VAL A 34 -12.46 -15.85 -22.77
C VAL A 34 -11.97 -17.14 -23.45
N GLN A 35 -10.65 -17.32 -23.58
CA GLN A 35 -10.08 -18.57 -24.07
C GLN A 35 -10.46 -19.77 -23.19
N GLY A 36 -10.45 -20.95 -23.82
CA GLY A 36 -10.76 -22.22 -23.16
C GLY A 36 -9.95 -22.45 -21.88
N HIS A 37 -10.66 -22.99 -20.88
CA HIS A 37 -10.04 -23.52 -19.67
C HIS A 37 -9.04 -24.62 -20.04
N ARG A 38 -8.02 -24.82 -19.19
CA ARG A 38 -6.92 -25.76 -19.52
C ARG A 38 -7.40 -27.21 -19.60
N CYS A 39 -8.43 -27.54 -18.84
CA CYS A 39 -8.93 -28.90 -18.68
C CYS A 39 -10.45 -29.03 -18.91
N GLU A 40 -11.20 -27.94 -18.85
CA GLU A 40 -12.66 -27.96 -18.82
C GLU A 40 -13.26 -27.43 -20.13
N PRO A 41 -14.46 -27.89 -20.53
CA PRO A 41 -15.11 -27.52 -21.79
C PRO A 41 -15.84 -26.16 -21.73
N HIS A 42 -15.28 -25.18 -21.01
CA HIS A 42 -15.78 -23.80 -20.92
C HIS A 42 -14.61 -22.81 -20.87
N SER A 43 -14.88 -21.52 -20.94
CA SER A 43 -13.85 -20.48 -20.81
C SER A 43 -13.31 -20.38 -19.38
N ARG A 44 -12.16 -19.72 -19.21
CA ARG A 44 -11.58 -19.46 -17.87
C ARG A 44 -12.46 -18.54 -17.03
N ILE A 45 -13.14 -17.59 -17.67
CA ILE A 45 -14.04 -16.67 -16.97
C ILE A 45 -15.31 -17.37 -16.50
N GLU A 46 -15.87 -18.28 -17.31
CA GLU A 46 -17.03 -19.09 -16.91
C GLU A 46 -16.67 -20.03 -15.76
N ASP A 47 -15.49 -20.67 -15.83
CA ASP A 47 -14.97 -21.50 -14.73
C ASP A 47 -14.88 -20.70 -13.42
N TRP A 48 -14.28 -19.51 -13.49
CA TRP A 48 -14.09 -18.65 -12.33
C TRP A 48 -15.42 -18.19 -11.74
N LEU A 49 -16.39 -17.81 -12.59
CA LEU A 49 -17.74 -17.39 -12.16
C LEU A 49 -18.53 -18.55 -11.52
N ALA A 50 -18.38 -19.78 -12.04
CA ALA A 50 -19.05 -20.96 -11.49
C ALA A 50 -18.50 -21.38 -10.12
N ASN A 51 -17.23 -21.07 -9.83
CA ASN A 51 -16.52 -21.47 -8.62
C ASN A 51 -16.36 -20.33 -7.58
N LEU A 52 -17.18 -19.28 -7.67
CA LEU A 52 -17.16 -18.22 -6.68
C LEU A 52 -17.68 -18.71 -5.31
N PRO A 53 -17.17 -18.15 -4.19
CA PRO A 53 -17.72 -18.42 -2.87
C PRO A 53 -19.21 -18.06 -2.81
N ALA A 54 -20.01 -18.89 -2.11
CA ALA A 54 -21.44 -18.63 -1.93
C ALA A 54 -21.72 -17.29 -1.22
N GLU A 55 -20.80 -16.85 -0.36
CA GLU A 55 -20.87 -15.58 0.36
C GLU A 55 -20.55 -14.38 -0.55
N GLY A 56 -19.98 -14.62 -1.74
CA GLY A 56 -19.62 -13.59 -2.71
C GLY A 56 -18.14 -13.21 -2.71
N LEU A 57 -17.84 -12.11 -3.41
CA LEU A 57 -16.50 -11.55 -3.52
C LEU A 57 -16.24 -10.61 -2.35
N ARG A 58 -15.11 -10.82 -1.65
CA ARG A 58 -14.66 -9.88 -0.63
C ARG A 58 -14.11 -8.61 -1.29
N GLU A 59 -14.55 -7.47 -0.80
CA GLU A 59 -14.07 -6.16 -1.26
C GLU A 59 -12.60 -5.96 -0.89
N MET A 60 -11.94 -5.14 -1.69
CA MET A 60 -10.58 -4.69 -1.39
C MET A 60 -10.60 -3.77 -0.16
N CYS A 61 -9.56 -3.85 0.66
CA CYS A 61 -9.33 -2.88 1.73
C CYS A 61 -9.15 -1.46 1.20
N THR A 62 -9.25 -0.46 2.08
CA THR A 62 -8.97 0.93 1.69
C THR A 62 -7.53 1.08 1.20
N TRP A 63 -7.28 2.09 0.37
CA TRP A 63 -5.94 2.35 -0.16
C TRP A 63 -4.91 2.55 0.95
N GLU A 64 -5.27 3.23 2.04
CA GLU A 64 -4.38 3.45 3.18
C GLU A 64 -4.00 2.14 3.88
N GLN A 65 -4.95 1.21 4.01
CA GLN A 65 -4.72 -0.10 4.60
C GLN A 65 -3.87 -0.99 3.68
N PHE A 66 -4.09 -0.92 2.37
CA PHE A 66 -3.25 -1.60 1.39
C PHE A 66 -1.80 -1.09 1.43
N CYS A 67 -1.60 0.22 1.43
CA CYS A 67 -0.27 0.83 1.58
C CYS A 67 0.38 0.37 2.88
N ARG A 68 -0.37 0.29 3.99
CA ARG A 68 0.16 -0.24 5.25
C ARG A 68 0.68 -1.67 5.14
N PHE A 69 0.01 -2.57 4.40
CA PHE A 69 0.51 -3.93 4.18
C PHE A 69 1.73 -3.98 3.27
N ALA A 70 1.81 -3.05 2.31
CA ALA A 70 2.94 -2.95 1.39
C ALA A 70 4.17 -2.25 1.99
N ARG A 71 4.06 -1.64 3.17
CA ARG A 71 5.18 -1.02 3.89
C ARG A 71 6.05 -2.10 4.52
N GLU A 72 7.35 -1.99 4.29
CA GLU A 72 8.36 -2.72 5.04
C GLU A 72 8.99 -1.76 6.04
N PRO A 73 8.65 -1.84 7.35
CA PRO A 73 9.15 -0.89 8.33
C PRO A 73 10.68 -1.04 8.49
N GLU A 74 11.42 0.01 8.14
CA GLU A 74 12.88 0.03 8.21
C GLU A 74 13.33 0.80 9.45
N ARG A 75 14.13 0.17 10.32
CA ARG A 75 14.73 0.88 11.46
C ARG A 75 15.99 1.60 11.01
N ARG A 76 16.01 2.92 11.18
CA ARG A 76 17.14 3.75 10.74
C ARG A 76 17.50 4.82 11.76
N LYS A 77 18.80 5.13 11.84
CA LYS A 77 19.31 6.24 12.65
C LYS A 77 19.17 7.54 11.87
N VAL A 78 18.55 8.54 12.48
CA VAL A 78 18.42 9.89 11.94
C VAL A 78 19.76 10.62 12.07
N GLY A 79 20.11 11.41 11.06
CA GLY A 79 21.26 12.30 11.12
C GLY A 79 21.14 13.33 12.25
N ILE A 80 22.27 13.89 12.67
CA ILE A 80 22.28 14.95 13.69
C ILE A 80 21.63 16.25 13.18
N ASP A 81 21.46 16.35 11.86
CA ASP A 81 20.79 17.41 11.12
C ASP A 81 19.28 17.15 10.93
N ALA A 82 18.69 16.22 11.70
CA ALA A 82 17.29 15.81 11.61
C ALA A 82 16.88 15.32 10.21
N ARG A 83 17.81 14.69 9.47
CA ARG A 83 17.57 14.21 8.11
C ARG A 83 17.76 12.71 7.97
N VAL A 84 16.97 12.14 7.07
CA VAL A 84 16.99 10.72 6.72
C VAL A 84 17.03 10.60 5.19
N THR A 85 17.96 9.79 4.67
CA THR A 85 18.08 9.55 3.23
C THR A 85 17.61 8.15 2.87
N ILE A 86 16.54 8.02 2.10
CA ILE A 86 15.96 6.76 1.64
C ILE A 86 16.10 6.68 0.12
N GLU A 87 16.76 5.64 -0.40
CA GLU A 87 16.99 5.44 -1.84
C GLU A 87 17.51 6.70 -2.60
N GLY A 88 18.34 7.51 -1.93
CA GLY A 88 18.89 8.74 -2.49
C GLY A 88 18.00 9.98 -2.36
N THR A 89 16.79 9.84 -1.78
CA THR A 89 15.88 10.93 -1.42
C THR A 89 16.02 11.29 0.05
N THR A 90 16.31 12.55 0.33
CA THR A 90 16.47 13.09 1.68
C THR A 90 15.15 13.70 2.17
N PHE A 91 14.72 13.26 3.34
CA PHE A 91 13.57 13.75 4.08
C PHE A 91 14.07 14.45 5.35
N GLU A 92 13.40 15.52 5.73
CA GLU A 92 13.62 16.23 6.99
C GLU A 92 12.53 15.80 7.98
N VAL A 93 12.95 15.24 9.11
CA VAL A 93 12.08 14.77 10.19
C VAL A 93 12.10 15.75 11.35
N GLU A 94 11.34 15.48 12.41
CA GLU A 94 11.32 16.38 13.57
C GLU A 94 12.69 16.46 14.27
N PRO A 95 13.08 17.66 14.78
CA PRO A 95 14.35 17.86 15.48
C PRO A 95 14.56 16.91 16.67
N ASP A 96 13.49 16.54 17.35
CA ASP A 96 13.52 15.64 18.51
C ASP A 96 13.94 14.20 18.14
N MET A 97 13.89 13.87 16.85
CA MET A 97 14.36 12.59 16.32
C MET A 97 15.84 12.62 15.91
N ALA A 98 16.50 13.79 15.93
CA ALA A 98 17.87 13.94 15.47
C ALA A 98 18.84 13.09 16.30
N GLY A 99 19.64 12.24 15.63
CA GLY A 99 20.56 11.33 16.28
C GLY A 99 19.92 10.08 16.90
N GLU A 100 18.59 9.97 16.90
CA GLU A 100 17.84 8.83 17.45
C GLU A 100 17.55 7.76 16.39
N SER A 101 17.14 6.57 16.84
CA SER A 101 16.71 5.48 15.95
C SER A 101 15.20 5.47 15.82
N VAL A 102 14.70 5.70 14.61
CA VAL A 102 13.27 5.75 14.27
C VAL A 102 12.89 4.57 13.38
N LEU A 103 11.60 4.21 13.39
CA LEU A 103 11.02 3.25 12.45
C LEU A 103 10.39 4.01 11.29
N LEU A 104 10.94 3.87 10.10
CA LEU A 104 10.45 4.51 8.89
C LEU A 104 9.30 3.66 8.33
N LEU A 105 8.13 4.30 8.19
CA LEU A 105 6.92 3.74 7.62
C LEU A 105 6.80 4.25 6.18
N TRP A 106 7.67 3.74 5.31
CA TRP A 106 7.72 4.05 3.89
C TRP A 106 7.51 2.76 3.09
N GLY A 107 6.93 2.89 1.90
CA GLY A 107 6.65 1.75 1.02
C GLY A 107 6.60 2.21 -0.43
N LEU A 108 6.59 1.23 -1.35
CA LEU A 108 6.64 1.46 -2.80
C LEU A 108 5.54 2.43 -3.31
N PHE A 109 4.40 2.45 -2.64
CA PHE A 109 3.22 3.24 -3.03
C PHE A 109 3.12 4.59 -2.31
N ASP A 110 4.03 4.88 -1.37
CA ASP A 110 3.97 6.07 -0.54
C ASP A 110 4.78 7.22 -1.16
N ASN A 111 4.13 8.38 -1.33
CA ASN A 111 4.80 9.63 -1.71
C ASN A 111 5.25 10.45 -0.48
N GLU A 112 4.83 10.02 0.70
CA GLU A 112 4.99 10.71 1.98
C GLU A 112 5.66 9.75 2.96
N LEU A 113 6.66 10.24 3.69
CA LEU A 113 7.33 9.46 4.71
C LEU A 113 6.62 9.64 6.05
N TYR A 114 6.30 8.55 6.73
CA TYR A 114 5.94 8.57 8.14
C TYR A 114 7.06 7.94 8.97
N ALA A 115 7.26 8.42 10.19
CA ALA A 115 8.20 7.83 11.14
C ALA A 115 7.48 7.50 12.44
N GLU A 116 7.79 6.34 13.03
CA GLU A 116 7.37 5.98 14.38
C GLU A 116 8.57 6.20 15.33
N PHE A 117 8.35 7.06 16.32
CA PHE A 117 9.30 7.41 17.37
C PHE A 117 8.58 7.36 18.72
N ASN A 118 9.16 6.71 19.73
CA ASN A 118 8.55 6.50 21.06
C ASN A 118 7.11 5.92 21.04
N GLY A 119 6.77 5.10 20.03
CA GLY A 119 5.43 4.51 19.90
C GLY A 119 4.37 5.43 19.30
N GLU A 120 4.73 6.69 18.99
CA GLU A 120 3.89 7.65 18.30
C GLU A 120 4.30 7.78 16.83
N ARG A 121 3.32 8.02 15.96
CA ARG A 121 3.51 8.20 14.52
C ARG A 121 3.58 9.68 14.18
N PHE A 122 4.66 10.07 13.52
CA PHE A 122 4.94 11.42 13.07
C PHE A 122 5.00 11.49 11.53
N GLY A 123 4.76 12.68 11.00
CA GLY A 123 4.64 12.96 9.57
C GLY A 123 3.23 13.46 9.18
N PRO A 124 2.94 13.61 7.88
CA PRO A 124 3.78 13.23 6.75
C PRO A 124 5.00 14.14 6.55
N PHE A 125 6.16 13.52 6.30
CA PHE A 125 7.39 14.20 5.90
C PHE A 125 7.54 14.15 4.37
N TYR A 126 7.92 15.28 3.79
CA TYR A 126 8.08 15.45 2.36
C TYR A 126 9.56 15.50 1.97
N PRO A 127 9.92 15.09 0.75
CA PRO A 127 11.31 15.09 0.31
C PRO A 127 11.82 16.52 0.17
N VAL A 128 12.95 16.82 0.82
CA VAL A 128 13.63 18.13 0.77
C VAL A 128 14.66 18.16 -0.37
N SER A 129 15.21 17.00 -0.72
CA SER A 129 16.16 16.84 -1.82
C SER A 129 16.17 15.39 -2.29
N GLY A 130 16.44 15.11 -3.57
CA GLY A 130 16.52 13.73 -4.07
C GLY A 130 16.15 13.56 -5.54
N PRO A 131 16.40 12.37 -6.12
CA PRO A 131 15.81 12.01 -7.39
C PRO A 131 14.28 11.99 -7.26
N ILE A 132 13.62 12.31 -8.37
CA ILE A 132 12.16 12.35 -8.43
C ILE A 132 11.61 10.95 -8.08
N PRO A 133 10.50 10.85 -7.31
CA PRO A 133 9.94 9.57 -6.90
C PRO A 133 9.77 8.60 -8.07
N LEU A 134 9.95 7.30 -7.81
CA LEU A 134 9.52 6.24 -8.72
C LEU A 134 8.06 6.55 -9.14
N HIS A 135 7.79 6.47 -10.46
CA HIS A 135 6.58 6.93 -11.18
C HIS A 135 6.56 8.36 -11.72
N ARG A 136 7.59 9.18 -11.51
CA ARG A 136 7.72 10.47 -12.22
C ARG A 136 9.03 10.52 -13.00
N TYR A 137 8.96 10.19 -14.29
CA TYR A 137 10.08 10.36 -15.21
C TYR A 137 10.35 11.86 -15.43
N ARG A 138 11.62 12.27 -15.33
CA ARG A 138 12.07 13.51 -15.98
C ARG A 138 11.99 13.27 -17.49
N ALA A 139 11.00 13.86 -18.16
CA ALA A 139 11.10 14.00 -19.60
C ALA A 139 12.35 14.85 -19.89
N PHE A 140 13.31 14.29 -20.63
CA PHE A 140 14.44 15.07 -21.13
C PHE A 140 13.90 16.24 -21.95
N ARG A 141 14.59 17.40 -21.91
CA ARG A 141 14.25 18.51 -22.80
C ARG A 141 14.33 17.99 -24.24
N ARG A 142 13.20 18.02 -24.96
CA ARG A 142 13.11 17.50 -26.34
C ARG A 142 14.25 18.06 -27.18
N GLY A 143 15.10 17.17 -27.70
CA GLY A 143 16.21 17.52 -28.57
C GLY A 143 15.81 17.48 -30.04
N LYS A 144 16.69 17.95 -30.93
CA LYS A 144 16.46 17.91 -32.39
C LYS A 144 16.22 16.50 -32.95
N ALA A 145 16.70 15.46 -32.26
CA ALA A 145 16.45 14.07 -32.61
C ALA A 145 15.00 13.63 -32.29
N ASP A 146 14.43 14.12 -31.19
CA ASP A 146 13.04 13.86 -30.79
C ASP A 146 12.07 14.54 -31.76
N GLU A 147 12.33 15.79 -32.16
CA GLU A 147 11.54 16.49 -33.19
C GLU A 147 11.59 15.77 -34.54
N ARG A 148 12.74 15.16 -34.89
CA ARG A 148 12.88 14.37 -36.11
C ARG A 148 12.10 13.07 -36.01
N SER A 149 12.12 12.39 -34.87
CA SER A 149 11.31 11.20 -34.61
C SER A 149 9.81 11.51 -34.64
N GLU A 150 9.39 12.65 -34.09
CA GLU A 150 8.01 13.12 -34.11
C GLU A 150 7.56 13.50 -35.53
N ARG A 151 8.45 14.05 -36.36
CA ARG A 151 8.20 14.29 -37.80
C ARG A 151 8.12 12.99 -38.61
N ILE A 152 9.00 12.03 -38.35
CA ILE A 152 8.97 10.70 -38.98
C ILE A 152 7.66 10.00 -38.60
N ARG A 153 7.23 10.16 -37.35
CA ARG A 153 6.00 9.60 -36.84
C ARG A 153 4.76 10.27 -37.41
N SER A 154 4.74 11.60 -37.51
CA SER A 154 3.65 12.32 -38.21
C SER A 154 3.56 11.93 -39.68
N LEU A 155 4.70 11.65 -40.33
CA LEU A 155 4.74 11.13 -41.70
C LEU A 155 4.27 9.67 -41.77
N ALA A 156 4.62 8.84 -40.80
CA ALA A 156 4.14 7.46 -40.71
C ALA A 156 2.62 7.39 -40.47
N ASP A 157 2.08 8.28 -39.65
CA ASP A 157 0.64 8.45 -39.43
C ASP A 157 -0.07 8.91 -40.72
N GLN A 158 0.59 9.74 -41.55
CA GLN A 158 0.09 10.17 -42.87
C GLN A 158 0.16 9.06 -43.94
N LEU A 159 1.04 8.06 -43.77
CA LEU A 159 1.22 6.93 -44.68
C LEU A 159 0.37 5.69 -44.28
N GLY A 160 -0.41 5.81 -43.21
CA GLY A 160 -1.19 4.80 -42.50
C GLY A 160 -1.34 3.40 -43.12
N LEU A 161 -0.60 2.44 -42.56
CA LEU A 161 -1.23 1.17 -42.20
C LEU A 161 -1.96 1.41 -40.86
N PRO A 162 -3.29 1.24 -40.80
CA PRO A 162 -4.05 1.69 -39.66
C PRO A 162 -3.79 0.83 -38.42
N ILE A 163 -3.31 1.47 -37.34
CA ILE A 163 -3.30 0.98 -35.96
C ILE A 163 -4.72 0.60 -35.49
N ALA A 164 -5.77 0.86 -36.28
CA ALA A 164 -7.15 0.47 -36.01
C ALA A 164 -7.34 -1.03 -35.72
N ALA A 165 -6.51 -1.90 -36.30
CA ALA A 165 -6.56 -3.35 -36.03
C ALA A 165 -6.15 -3.73 -34.59
N LEU A 166 -5.35 -2.88 -33.92
CA LEU A 166 -4.89 -3.08 -32.53
C LEU A 166 -5.59 -2.12 -31.54
N ALA A 167 -5.90 -0.91 -31.98
CA ALA A 167 -6.49 0.13 -31.14
C ALA A 167 -8.02 0.14 -31.13
N GLY A 168 -8.72 -0.47 -32.11
CA GLY A 168 -10.18 -0.58 -32.12
C GLY A 168 -10.84 0.76 -31.76
N ASN A 169 -10.45 1.83 -32.46
CA ASN A 169 -10.94 3.18 -32.21
C ASN A 169 -12.40 3.29 -32.64
N ASP A 170 -13.27 2.85 -31.73
CA ASP A 170 -14.69 3.24 -31.54
C ASP A 170 -15.36 2.43 -30.41
N VAL A 171 -14.65 1.47 -29.82
CA VAL A 171 -15.15 0.76 -28.64
C VAL A 171 -14.69 1.52 -27.40
N ARG A 172 -15.52 2.45 -26.91
CA ARG A 172 -15.49 2.77 -25.47
C ARG A 172 -15.48 1.44 -24.74
N LEU A 173 -14.54 1.24 -23.82
CA LEU A 173 -14.52 0.08 -22.93
C LEU A 173 -15.82 0.11 -22.12
N THR A 174 -16.90 -0.41 -22.70
CA THR A 174 -18.02 -0.90 -21.94
C THR A 174 -17.40 -2.08 -21.20
N PRO A 175 -17.26 -2.03 -19.87
CA PRO A 175 -16.93 -3.24 -19.13
C PRO A 175 -17.88 -4.32 -19.65
N PRO A 176 -17.39 -5.55 -19.94
CA PRO A 176 -18.30 -6.63 -20.25
C PRO A 176 -19.37 -6.58 -19.16
N ALA A 177 -20.63 -6.44 -19.56
CA ALA A 177 -21.73 -6.45 -18.61
C ALA A 177 -21.63 -7.79 -17.91
N VAL A 178 -21.03 -7.81 -16.72
CA VAL A 178 -21.08 -8.97 -15.84
C VAL A 178 -22.58 -9.07 -15.56
N PRO A 179 -23.29 -10.09 -16.07
CA PRO A 179 -24.76 -10.09 -16.03
C PRO A 179 -25.32 -10.28 -14.62
N VAL A 180 -24.45 -10.29 -13.60
CA VAL A 180 -24.76 -10.65 -12.24
C VAL A 180 -24.04 -9.64 -11.37
N GLU A 181 -24.80 -8.81 -10.65
CA GLU A 181 -24.27 -8.16 -9.45
C GLU A 181 -23.86 -9.29 -8.49
N LEU A 182 -22.58 -9.63 -8.52
CA LEU A 182 -22.04 -10.63 -7.61
C LEU A 182 -22.19 -10.09 -6.18
N PRO A 183 -22.66 -10.93 -5.23
CA PRO A 183 -22.70 -10.54 -3.83
C PRO A 183 -21.31 -10.07 -3.40
N ARG A 184 -21.26 -8.94 -2.67
CA ARG A 184 -20.01 -8.37 -2.15
C ARG A 184 -20.02 -8.42 -0.65
N LEU A 185 -18.92 -8.90 -0.08
CA LEU A 185 -18.67 -8.86 1.35
C LEU A 185 -17.75 -7.68 1.64
N PRO A 186 -18.04 -6.84 2.64
CA PRO A 186 -17.13 -5.78 3.03
C PRO A 186 -15.78 -6.36 3.45
N PHE A 187 -14.72 -5.58 3.30
CA PHE A 187 -13.40 -5.96 3.80
C PHE A 187 -13.41 -6.06 5.33
N ASP A 188 -12.99 -7.20 5.86
CA ASP A 188 -12.85 -7.42 7.30
C ASP A 188 -11.52 -6.82 7.80
N ALA A 189 -11.56 -5.56 8.22
CA ALA A 189 -10.41 -4.85 8.75
C ALA A 189 -9.94 -5.38 10.12
N GLU A 190 -10.87 -5.90 10.94
CA GLU A 190 -10.60 -6.34 12.30
C GLU A 190 -9.77 -7.63 12.30
N ALA A 191 -10.09 -8.59 11.42
CA ALA A 191 -9.31 -9.81 11.26
C ALA A 191 -7.84 -9.55 10.86
N HIS A 192 -7.56 -8.40 10.25
CA HIS A 192 -6.22 -8.02 9.81
C HIS A 192 -5.55 -6.97 10.71
N GLU A 193 -6.16 -6.62 11.85
CA GLU A 193 -5.49 -5.81 12.86
C GLU A 193 -4.31 -6.58 13.48
N TYR A 194 -3.26 -5.85 13.89
CA TYR A 194 -2.10 -6.47 14.50
C TYR A 194 -2.46 -7.01 15.89
N HIS A 195 -2.31 -8.31 16.06
CA HIS A 195 -2.44 -9.00 17.32
C HIS A 195 -1.05 -9.28 17.90
N PHE A 196 -0.89 -9.07 19.21
CA PHE A 196 0.33 -9.49 19.87
C PHE A 196 0.47 -11.01 19.77
N PRO A 197 1.67 -11.53 19.44
CA PRO A 197 1.89 -12.97 19.25
C PRO A 197 1.77 -13.75 20.58
N SER A 198 1.88 -13.07 21.72
CA SER A 198 1.69 -13.67 23.04
C SER A 198 1.30 -12.61 24.07
N VAL A 199 0.74 -13.08 25.19
CA VAL A 199 0.50 -12.28 26.41
C VAL A 199 1.79 -11.59 26.90
N ILE A 200 2.94 -12.27 26.78
CA ILE A 200 4.23 -11.72 27.19
C ILE A 200 4.63 -10.56 26.27
N ALA A 201 4.45 -10.70 24.96
CA ALA A 201 4.73 -9.64 23.99
C ALA A 201 3.82 -8.42 24.22
N ALA A 202 2.55 -8.63 24.55
CA ALA A 202 1.62 -7.57 24.91
C ALA A 202 2.06 -6.83 26.18
N LYS A 203 2.44 -7.56 27.24
CA LYS A 203 2.96 -6.98 28.49
C LYS A 203 4.24 -6.19 28.29
N LEU A 204 5.15 -6.70 27.46
CA LEU A 204 6.39 -6.00 27.12
C LEU A 204 6.09 -4.70 26.37
N ALA A 205 5.17 -4.73 25.40
CA ALA A 205 4.74 -3.53 24.69
C ALA A 205 4.12 -2.50 25.65
N VAL A 206 3.28 -2.93 26.59
CA VAL A 206 2.71 -2.06 27.63
C VAL A 206 3.80 -1.46 28.54
N ALA A 207 4.80 -2.24 28.93
CA ALA A 207 5.93 -1.75 29.73
C ALA A 207 6.74 -0.67 29.00
N ASN A 208 6.97 -0.88 27.70
CA ASN A 208 7.64 0.11 26.84
C ASN A 208 6.80 1.39 26.71
N GLU A 209 5.48 1.26 26.51
CA GLU A 209 4.56 2.39 26.41
C GLU A 209 4.54 3.25 27.68
N LEU A 210 4.57 2.60 28.85
CA LEU A 210 4.61 3.30 30.14
C LEU A 210 6.01 3.77 30.54
N ALA A 211 7.04 3.44 29.75
CA ALA A 211 8.46 3.66 30.04
C ALA A 211 8.90 3.16 31.44
N GLN A 212 8.20 2.15 31.98
CA GLN A 212 8.42 1.62 33.33
C GLN A 212 8.23 0.10 33.36
N PRO A 213 9.11 -0.66 34.04
CA PRO A 213 8.90 -2.09 34.25
C PRO A 213 7.59 -2.36 35.00
N LEU A 214 6.78 -3.30 34.50
CA LEU A 214 5.49 -3.63 35.11
C LEU A 214 5.60 -4.02 36.59
N ALA A 215 6.72 -4.63 36.99
CA ALA A 215 6.99 -5.02 38.38
C ALA A 215 7.07 -3.83 39.36
N LYS A 216 7.25 -2.59 38.86
CA LYS A 216 7.27 -1.38 39.69
C LYS A 216 5.89 -0.73 39.83
N LEU A 217 4.88 -1.24 39.14
CA LEU A 217 3.50 -0.76 39.25
C LEU A 217 2.83 -1.33 40.50
N SER A 218 1.78 -0.67 40.98
CA SER A 218 0.97 -1.17 42.09
C SER A 218 0.28 -2.49 41.72
N GLU A 219 -0.10 -3.30 42.71
CA GLU A 219 -0.79 -4.58 42.46
C GLU A 219 -2.11 -4.37 41.70
N GLU A 220 -2.82 -3.26 41.95
CA GLU A 220 -4.04 -2.89 41.24
C GLU A 220 -3.78 -2.60 39.75
N ASP A 221 -2.73 -1.83 39.45
CA ASP A 221 -2.34 -1.48 38.09
C ASP A 221 -1.89 -2.73 37.30
N GLN A 222 -1.14 -3.63 37.96
CA GLN A 222 -0.73 -4.90 37.37
C GLN A 222 -1.94 -5.81 37.08
N ALA A 223 -2.89 -5.89 38.01
CA ALA A 223 -4.11 -6.68 37.83
C ALA A 223 -4.94 -6.18 36.64
N PHE A 224 -5.09 -4.86 36.49
CA PHE A 224 -5.78 -4.27 35.34
C PHE A 224 -5.11 -4.63 34.01
N ILE A 225 -3.78 -4.49 33.91
CA ILE A 225 -3.03 -4.84 32.69
C ILE A 225 -3.18 -6.33 32.37
N HIS A 226 -3.12 -7.20 33.39
CA HIS A 226 -3.34 -8.63 33.21
C HIS A 226 -4.74 -8.95 32.69
N GLN A 227 -5.77 -8.28 33.21
CA GLN A 227 -7.14 -8.44 32.76
C GLN A 227 -7.29 -8.02 31.29
N VAL A 228 -6.81 -6.83 30.92
CA VAL A 228 -6.93 -6.31 29.54
C VAL A 228 -6.25 -7.24 28.53
N VAL A 229 -5.05 -7.73 28.84
CA VAL A 229 -4.31 -8.64 27.95
C VAL A 229 -4.95 -10.04 27.89
N SER A 230 -5.69 -10.46 28.92
CA SER A 230 -6.45 -11.71 28.90
C SER A 230 -7.74 -11.62 28.08
N GLU A 231 -8.35 -10.43 28.01
CA GLU A 231 -9.57 -10.19 27.23
C GLU A 231 -9.26 -10.00 25.74
N THR A 232 -8.16 -9.34 25.40
CA THR A 232 -7.80 -9.06 24.01
C THR A 232 -6.29 -8.95 23.81
N LEU A 233 -5.83 -9.43 22.65
CA LEU A 233 -4.46 -9.26 22.17
C LEU A 233 -4.35 -8.26 21.02
N ILE A 234 -5.44 -7.56 20.68
CA ILE A 234 -5.44 -6.52 19.65
C ILE A 234 -4.62 -5.34 20.16
N ARG A 235 -3.51 -5.00 19.49
CA ARG A 235 -2.56 -3.97 19.97
C ARG A 235 -3.24 -2.63 20.22
N ARG A 236 -4.12 -2.19 19.32
CA ARG A 236 -4.82 -0.90 19.44
C ARG A 236 -5.66 -0.86 20.71
N VAL A 237 -6.49 -1.87 20.92
CA VAL A 237 -7.39 -1.96 22.08
C VAL A 237 -6.63 -2.06 23.39
N VAL A 238 -5.58 -2.88 23.45
CA VAL A 238 -4.73 -3.02 24.65
C VAL A 238 -4.08 -1.67 25.02
N LEU A 239 -3.40 -1.02 24.07
CA LEU A 239 -2.69 0.23 24.33
C LEU A 239 -3.65 1.39 24.65
N GLU A 240 -4.81 1.46 23.99
CA GLU A 240 -5.81 2.51 24.24
C GLU A 240 -6.45 2.37 25.63
N ARG A 241 -6.82 1.16 26.05
CA ARG A 241 -7.38 0.90 27.39
C ARG A 241 -6.37 1.21 28.49
N VAL A 242 -5.11 0.79 28.31
CA VAL A 242 -4.03 1.10 29.25
C VAL A 242 -3.80 2.61 29.33
N ARG A 243 -3.68 3.31 28.19
CA ARG A 243 -3.50 4.77 28.17
C ARG A 243 -4.65 5.50 28.87
N SER A 244 -5.89 5.09 28.60
CA SER A 244 -7.09 5.69 29.21
C SER A 244 -7.10 5.50 30.73
N TYR A 245 -6.75 4.31 31.22
CA TYR A 245 -6.68 4.01 32.65
C TYR A 245 -5.64 4.90 33.38
N PHE A 246 -4.41 4.96 32.88
CA PHE A 246 -3.36 5.78 33.48
C PHE A 246 -3.59 7.30 33.33
N ARG A 247 -4.24 7.74 32.24
CA ARG A 247 -4.63 9.15 32.06
C ARG A 247 -5.68 9.57 33.09
N ASN A 248 -6.69 8.74 33.31
CA ASN A 248 -7.76 9.03 34.28
C ASN A 248 -7.25 9.02 35.72
N LYS A 249 -6.25 8.18 36.04
CA LYS A 249 -5.59 8.15 37.35
C LYS A 249 -4.83 9.45 37.64
N LYS A 250 -4.10 9.99 36.66
CA LYS A 250 -3.37 11.26 36.81
C LYS A 250 -4.28 12.46 37.07
N THR A 251 -5.46 12.52 36.44
CA THR A 251 -6.44 13.59 36.68
C THR A 251 -7.12 13.54 38.05
N GLY A 252 -7.08 12.39 38.75
CA GLY A 252 -7.64 12.26 40.10
C GLY A 252 -6.73 12.77 41.21
N ASP A 253 -5.41 12.75 41.02
CA ASP A 253 -4.42 13.14 42.03
C ASP A 253 -4.10 14.65 42.04
N GLU A 254 -4.51 15.42 41.02
CA GLU A 254 -4.21 16.86 40.91
C GLU A 254 -5.30 17.80 41.50
N HIS A 255 -6.27 17.28 42.26
CA HIS A 255 -7.33 18.09 42.90
C HIS A 255 -7.25 18.17 44.43
N ALA A 256 -6.09 17.85 45.03
CA ALA A 256 -5.83 18.10 46.44
C ALA A 256 -4.51 18.85 46.63
N GLY A 257 -4.57 20.19 46.57
CA GLY A 257 -3.47 21.11 46.84
C GLY A 257 -3.92 22.55 46.85
#